data_AF-A0A399G5C5-F1
#
_entry.id   AF-A0A399G5C5-F1
#
_cell.length_a   1.000
_cell.length_b   1.000
_cell.length_c   1.000
_cell.angle_alpha   90.00
_cell.angle_beta   90.00
_cell.angle_gamma   90.00
#
_symmetry.space_group_name_H-M   'P 1'
#
loop_
_entity.id
_entity.type
_entity.pdbx_description
1 polymer ?
#
loop_
_entity_poly.entity_id
_entity_poly.type
_entity_poly.pdbx_seq_one_letter_code
_entity_poly.pdbx_strand_id
1 'polypeptide(L)'
;MAHNRLGGDTAELWTRFHELVNMNGNELRSWLLTEASGPEVFTSHPSLDIDVTGRDIIHVLDKRRTDLTDEDVQTMRAVVEEVSSLLVEPRPDDENWRRTLMSLGHDPLKPDSPRPGEDPEINGSE
;
A
#
# COMPACT_ATOMS: atom_id res chain seq x y z
N MET A 1 -29.74 2.81 9.80
CA MET A 1 -28.31 3.15 9.85
C MET A 1 -27.56 1.92 10.32
N ALA A 2 -26.82 1.29 9.42
CA ALA A 2 -26.30 -0.07 9.59
C ALA A 2 -25.12 -0.07 10.57
N HIS A 3 -25.35 -0.60 11.77
CA HIS A 3 -24.26 -0.94 12.68
C HIS A 3 -23.73 -2.34 12.34
N ASN A 4 -22.42 -2.40 12.13
CA ASN A 4 -21.54 -3.48 12.54
C ASN A 4 -21.60 -4.81 11.77
N ARG A 5 -20.90 -4.85 10.63
CA ARG A 5 -20.32 -6.08 10.06
C ARG A 5 -18.79 -6.12 10.19
N LEU A 6 -18.21 -5.27 11.05
CA LEU A 6 -16.77 -4.99 11.09
C LEU A 6 -15.91 -6.16 11.63
N GLY A 7 -16.49 -7.29 12.06
CA GLY A 7 -15.71 -8.41 12.58
C GLY A 7 -15.13 -9.33 11.50
N GLY A 8 -15.88 -9.57 10.41
CA GLY A 8 -15.46 -10.45 9.30
C GLY A 8 -14.82 -9.66 8.17
N ASP A 9 -15.52 -8.62 7.71
CA ASP A 9 -15.07 -7.76 6.61
C ASP A 9 -13.72 -7.07 6.90
N THR A 10 -13.45 -6.69 8.16
CA THR A 10 -12.17 -6.08 8.54
C THR A 10 -11.02 -7.08 8.55
N ALA A 11 -11.28 -8.35 8.89
CA ALA A 11 -10.24 -9.37 8.87
C ALA A 11 -9.82 -9.70 7.44
N GLU A 12 -10.79 -9.80 6.52
CA GLU A 12 -10.52 -9.96 5.09
C GLU A 12 -9.80 -8.73 4.53
N LEU A 13 -10.25 -7.53 4.89
CA LEU A 13 -9.61 -6.29 4.47
C LEU A 13 -8.16 -6.18 4.99
N TRP A 14 -7.90 -6.59 6.23
CA TRP A 14 -6.56 -6.65 6.80
C TRP A 14 -5.64 -7.56 6.01
N THR A 15 -6.11 -8.76 5.66
CA THR A 15 -5.36 -9.67 4.80
C THR A 15 -5.08 -9.03 3.44
N ARG A 16 -6.10 -8.49 2.77
CA ARG A 16 -5.95 -7.84 1.46
C ARG A 16 -5.00 -6.65 1.48
N PHE A 17 -5.07 -5.82 2.52
CA PHE A 17 -4.18 -4.69 2.71
C PHE A 17 -2.73 -5.16 2.84
N HIS A 18 -2.45 -6.17 3.67
CA HIS A 18 -1.09 -6.71 3.79
C HIS A 18 -0.62 -7.50 2.57
N GLU A 19 -1.52 -8.04 1.74
CA GLU A 19 -1.17 -8.66 0.46
C GLU A 19 -0.74 -7.62 -0.57
N LEU A 20 -1.38 -6.44 -0.58
CA LEU A 20 -1.08 -5.37 -1.53
C LEU A 20 0.06 -4.47 -1.03
N VAL A 21 0.12 -4.13 0.24
CA VAL A 21 1.14 -3.26 0.81
C VAL A 21 2.39 -4.09 1.14
N ASN A 22 3.30 -4.18 0.16
CA ASN A 22 4.55 -4.95 0.27
C ASN A 22 5.74 -4.14 0.82
N MET A 23 5.53 -2.85 1.11
CA MET A 23 6.49 -1.97 1.78
C MET A 23 6.18 -1.91 3.29
N ASN A 24 7.21 -1.97 4.12
CA ASN A 24 7.06 -1.72 5.55
C ASN A 24 7.00 -0.20 5.83
N GLY A 25 6.52 0.17 7.03
CA GLY A 25 6.35 1.58 7.40
C GLY A 25 7.63 2.42 7.31
N ASN A 26 8.81 1.82 7.51
CA ASN A 26 10.08 2.53 7.37
C ASN A 26 10.44 2.78 5.90
N GLU A 27 10.23 1.80 5.02
CA GLU A 27 10.42 1.95 3.57
C GLU A 27 9.48 3.01 3.00
N LEU A 28 8.20 2.95 3.36
CA LEU A 28 7.21 3.95 2.93
C LEU A 28 7.57 5.35 3.46
N ARG A 29 8.01 5.46 4.72
CA ARG A 29 8.47 6.72 5.28
C ARG A 29 9.65 7.31 4.51
N SER A 30 10.65 6.49 4.19
CA SER A 30 11.81 6.91 3.39
C SER A 30 11.41 7.35 1.99
N TRP A 31 10.46 6.64 1.37
CA TRP A 31 9.89 7.00 0.07
C TRP A 31 9.17 8.36 0.11
N LEU A 32 8.24 8.54 1.05
CA LEU A 32 7.50 9.81 1.21
C LEU A 32 8.44 10.99 1.47
N LEU A 33 9.51 10.80 2.24
CA LEU A 33 10.53 11.84 2.46
C LEU A 33 11.25 12.23 1.16
N THR A 34 11.49 11.24 0.30
CA THR A 34 12.17 11.42 -0.99
C THR A 34 11.27 12.13 -1.97
N GLU A 35 10.01 11.72 -2.10
CA GLU A 35 9.00 12.39 -2.94
C GLU A 35 8.74 13.83 -2.48
N ALA A 36 8.63 14.07 -1.17
CA ALA A 36 8.46 15.41 -0.60
C ALA A 36 9.67 16.34 -0.84
N SER A 37 10.84 15.78 -1.17
CA SER A 37 12.07 16.52 -1.48
C SER A 37 12.28 16.74 -2.98
N GLY A 38 11.45 16.14 -3.83
CA GLY A 38 11.55 16.23 -5.29
C GLY A 38 11.07 17.58 -5.85
N PRO A 39 11.55 18.01 -7.04
CA PRO A 39 11.06 19.23 -7.70
C PRO A 39 9.61 19.13 -8.19
N GLU A 40 8.98 17.94 -8.09
CA GLU A 40 7.66 17.62 -8.65
C GLU A 40 6.50 17.68 -7.63
N VAL A 41 6.77 18.15 -6.40
CA VAL A 41 5.80 18.35 -5.29
C VAL A 41 4.56 19.18 -5.70
N PHE A 42 4.58 19.86 -6.84
CA PHE A 42 3.47 20.63 -7.38
C PHE A 42 2.46 19.85 -8.24
N THR A 43 2.66 18.55 -8.47
CA THR A 43 1.78 17.74 -9.34
C THR A 43 0.88 16.76 -8.57
N SER A 44 0.80 16.88 -7.24
CA SER A 44 -0.14 16.10 -6.42
C SER A 44 -1.53 16.20 -7.03
N HIS A 45 -2.01 15.07 -7.53
CA HIS A 45 -3.32 14.95 -8.14
C HIS A 45 -4.35 15.45 -7.12
N PRO A 46 -5.27 16.36 -7.51
CA PRO A 46 -6.16 17.06 -6.57
C PRO A 46 -7.18 16.15 -5.85
N SER A 47 -7.17 14.85 -6.15
CA SER A 47 -8.09 13.86 -5.62
C SER A 47 -7.57 13.11 -4.38
N LEU A 48 -6.26 13.06 -4.12
CA LEU A 48 -5.70 12.37 -2.96
C LEU A 48 -4.64 13.25 -2.29
N ASP A 49 -4.81 13.53 -0.99
CA ASP A 49 -3.73 14.07 -0.17
C ASP A 49 -2.78 12.90 0.14
N ILE A 50 -1.86 12.65 -0.80
CA ILE A 50 -0.94 11.50 -0.79
C ILE A 50 -0.03 11.54 0.45
N ASP A 51 0.29 12.75 0.96
CA ASP A 51 1.13 12.92 2.16
C ASP A 51 0.39 12.51 3.44
N VAL A 52 -0.90 12.87 3.56
CA VAL A 52 -1.75 12.42 4.67
C VAL A 52 -1.99 10.91 4.56
N THR A 53 -2.39 10.42 3.39
CA THR A 53 -2.70 9.00 3.18
C THR A 53 -1.50 8.09 3.46
N GLY A 54 -0.31 8.49 3.00
CA GLY A 54 0.93 7.76 3.28
C GLY A 54 1.27 7.67 4.77
N ARG A 55 0.99 8.73 5.54
CA ARG A 55 1.17 8.75 7.00
C ARG A 55 0.16 7.85 7.71
N ASP A 56 -1.10 7.87 7.28
CA ASP A 56 -2.13 6.99 7.83
C ASP A 56 -1.80 5.52 7.58
N ILE A 57 -1.29 5.17 6.40
CA ILE A 57 -0.81 3.81 6.09
C ILE A 57 0.29 3.38 7.07
N ILE A 58 1.28 4.24 7.33
CA ILE A 58 2.35 3.95 8.31
C ILE A 58 1.76 3.71 9.71
N HIS A 59 0.77 4.51 10.10
CA HIS A 59 0.11 4.38 11.39
C HIS A 59 -0.68 3.07 11.51
N VAL A 60 -1.38 2.66 10.44
CA VAL A 60 -2.07 1.36 10.37
C VAL A 60 -1.07 0.20 10.43
N LEU A 61 0.07 0.31 9.75
CA LEU A 61 1.12 -0.72 9.76
C LEU A 61 1.80 -0.89 11.14
N ASP A 62 1.81 0.14 11.97
CA ASP A 62 2.34 0.08 13.35
C ASP A 62 1.32 -0.52 14.34
N LYS A 63 0.03 -0.49 14.00
CA LYS A 63 -1.06 -1.01 14.81
C LYS A 63 -1.25 -2.51 14.65
N ARG A 64 -1.96 -3.10 15.61
CA ARG A 64 -2.44 -4.49 15.54
C ARG A 64 -3.84 -4.52 14.96
N ARG A 65 -4.19 -5.60 14.24
CA ARG A 65 -5.57 -5.83 13.74
C ARG A 65 -6.67 -5.63 14.79
N THR A 66 -6.39 -5.95 16.06
CA THR A 66 -7.36 -5.81 17.17
C THR A 66 -7.48 -4.39 17.71
N ASP A 67 -6.56 -3.51 17.36
CA ASP A 67 -6.47 -2.11 17.81
C ASP A 67 -6.90 -1.11 16.72
N LEU A 68 -7.37 -1.62 15.57
CA LEU A 68 -7.85 -0.79 14.48
C LEU A 68 -9.13 -0.05 14.87
N THR A 69 -9.13 1.24 14.58
CA THR A 69 -10.29 2.11 14.67
C THR A 69 -11.07 2.10 13.35
N ASP A 70 -12.30 2.60 13.37
CA ASP A 70 -13.12 2.71 12.15
C ASP A 70 -12.45 3.58 11.07
N GLU A 71 -11.69 4.59 11.48
CA GLU A 71 -10.90 5.45 10.58
C GLU A 71 -9.77 4.65 9.91
N ASP A 72 -9.04 3.84 10.68
CA ASP A 72 -7.99 2.96 10.13
C ASP A 72 -8.59 1.98 9.09
N VAL A 73 -9.77 1.42 9.36
CA VAL A 73 -10.46 0.50 8.45
C VAL A 73 -10.89 1.21 7.16
N GLN A 74 -11.35 2.46 7.24
CA GLN A 74 -11.69 3.26 6.07
C GLN A 74 -10.45 3.56 5.23
N THR A 75 -9.34 3.94 5.86
CA THR A 75 -8.06 4.15 5.16
C THR A 75 -7.60 2.88 4.46
N MET A 76 -7.60 1.73 5.15
CA MET A 76 -7.22 0.46 4.54
C MET A 76 -8.07 0.12 3.32
N ARG A 77 -9.38 0.36 3.41
CA ARG A 77 -10.30 0.12 2.29
C ARG A 77 -9.97 1.00 1.10
N ALA A 78 -9.82 2.30 1.32
CA ALA A 78 -9.46 3.23 0.26
C ALA A 78 -8.15 2.81 -0.43
N VAL A 79 -7.12 2.47 0.35
CA VAL A 79 -5.82 2.04 -0.18
C VAL A 79 -5.94 0.75 -1.00
N VAL A 80 -6.67 -0.26 -0.49
CA VAL A 80 -6.90 -1.52 -1.21
C VAL A 80 -7.63 -1.28 -2.53
N GLU A 81 -8.67 -0.45 -2.53
CA GLU A 81 -9.43 -0.13 -3.74
C GLU A 81 -8.57 0.61 -4.76
N GLU A 82 -7.80 1.61 -4.33
CA GLU A 82 -6.92 2.40 -5.21
C GLU A 82 -5.78 1.55 -5.79
N VAL A 83 -5.06 0.79 -4.96
CA VAL A 83 -4.00 -0.11 -5.45
C VAL A 83 -4.60 -1.14 -6.41
N SER A 84 -5.73 -1.75 -6.07
CA SER A 84 -6.39 -2.71 -6.96
C SER A 84 -6.77 -2.06 -8.30
N SER A 85 -7.32 -0.84 -8.28
CA SER A 85 -7.67 -0.09 -9.49
C SER A 85 -6.45 0.19 -10.36
N LEU A 86 -5.34 0.62 -9.76
CA LEU A 86 -4.07 0.87 -10.46
C LEU A 86 -3.45 -0.41 -11.03
N LEU A 87 -3.68 -1.56 -10.39
CA LEU A 87 -3.22 -2.87 -10.86
C LEU A 87 -4.11 -3.48 -11.95
N VAL A 88 -5.37 -3.02 -12.10
CA VAL A 88 -6.26 -3.46 -13.20
C VAL A 88 -5.70 -3.02 -14.56
N GLU A 89 -5.12 -1.81 -14.63
CA GLU A 89 -4.46 -1.29 -15.84
C GLU A 89 -2.99 -0.96 -15.53
N PRO A 90 -2.11 -1.98 -15.43
CA PRO A 90 -0.73 -1.77 -15.01
C PRO A 90 0.05 -1.00 -16.09
N ARG A 91 0.71 0.08 -15.68
CA ARG A 91 1.57 0.90 -16.55
C ARG A 91 3.01 0.84 -16.05
N PRO A 92 3.70 -0.30 -16.23
CA PRO A 92 5.03 -0.48 -15.68
C PRO A 92 6.06 0.48 -16.27
N ASP A 93 5.82 1.10 -17.43
CA ASP A 93 6.71 2.12 -18.04
C ASP A 93 6.45 3.55 -17.52
N ASP A 94 5.30 3.79 -16.88
CA ASP A 94 4.89 5.10 -16.39
C ASP A 94 5.46 5.35 -14.98
N GLU A 95 6.32 6.34 -14.86
CA GLU A 95 6.96 6.69 -13.58
C GLU A 95 5.93 7.21 -12.56
N ASN A 96 4.91 7.97 -12.98
CA ASN A 96 3.88 8.47 -12.07
C ASN A 96 3.03 7.34 -11.50
N TRP A 97 2.74 6.32 -12.31
CA TRP A 97 2.05 5.11 -11.85
C TRP A 97 2.85 4.38 -10.76
N ARG A 98 4.16 4.18 -10.99
CA ARG A 98 5.03 3.55 -9.98
C ARG A 98 5.10 4.38 -8.70
N ARG A 99 5.30 5.69 -8.82
CA ARG A 99 5.39 6.61 -7.67
C ARG A 99 4.10 6.60 -6.85
N THR A 100 2.94 6.60 -7.52
CA THR A 100 1.63 6.53 -6.86
C THR A 100 1.47 5.23 -6.07
N LEU A 101 1.80 4.08 -6.68
CA LEU A 101 1.77 2.79 -5.99
C LEU A 101 2.71 2.76 -4.78
N MET A 102 3.94 3.25 -4.93
CA MET A 102 4.91 3.29 -3.84
C MET A 102 4.46 4.21 -2.71
N SER A 103 3.77 5.31 -3.01
CA SER A 103 3.17 6.19 -2.01
C SER A 103 1.99 5.55 -1.25
N LEU A 104 1.35 4.53 -1.83
CA LEU A 104 0.37 3.66 -1.17
C LEU A 104 1.03 2.47 -0.45
N GLY A 105 2.37 2.36 -0.50
CA GLY A 105 3.13 1.26 0.10
C GLY A 105 3.18 -0.02 -0.75
N HIS A 106 2.86 0.08 -2.04
CA HIS A 106 3.02 -1.01 -3.01
C HIS A 106 4.20 -0.72 -3.94
N ASP A 107 5.25 -1.53 -3.85
CA ASP A 107 6.40 -1.48 -4.75
C ASP A 107 6.24 -2.51 -5.89
N PRO A 108 5.97 -2.09 -7.14
CA PRO A 108 5.85 -3.00 -8.27
C PRO A 108 7.18 -3.65 -8.71
N LEU A 109 8.33 -3.19 -8.18
CA LEU A 109 9.67 -3.67 -8.53
C LEU A 109 10.26 -4.62 -7.47
N LYS A 110 9.62 -4.81 -6.32
CA LYS A 110 10.10 -5.76 -5.29
C LYS A 110 10.06 -7.22 -5.77
N PRO A 111 11.12 -8.02 -5.49
CA PRO A 111 11.19 -9.43 -5.88
C PRO A 111 10.28 -10.36 -5.07
N ASP A 112 9.74 -9.90 -3.94
CA ASP A 112 8.80 -10.65 -3.07
C ASP A 112 7.33 -10.51 -3.55
N SER A 113 7.06 -9.61 -4.50
CA SER A 113 5.80 -9.64 -5.25
C SER A 113 5.73 -10.97 -6.00
N PRO A 114 4.60 -11.70 -5.96
CA PRO A 114 4.48 -12.97 -6.66
C PRO A 114 4.71 -12.73 -8.15
N ARG A 115 5.93 -12.97 -8.60
CA ARG A 115 6.25 -13.08 -10.02
C ARG A 115 5.53 -14.32 -10.50
N PRO A 116 4.62 -14.24 -11.48
CA PRO A 116 4.08 -15.44 -12.08
C PRO A 116 5.21 -16.18 -12.80
N GLY A 117 5.83 -17.16 -12.13
CA GLY A 117 6.79 -18.08 -12.72
C GLY A 117 8.12 -18.34 -11.99
N GLU A 118 8.40 -17.72 -10.84
CA GLU A 118 9.61 -18.05 -10.05
C GLU A 118 9.26 -18.98 -8.88
N ASP A 119 9.43 -20.28 -9.13
CA ASP A 119 9.44 -21.32 -8.11
C ASP A 119 10.59 -21.02 -7.12
N PRO A 120 10.36 -21.05 -5.79
CA PRO A 120 11.43 -20.86 -4.83
C PRO A 120 12.33 -22.10 -4.85
N GLU A 121 13.43 -22.06 -5.61
CA GLU A 121 14.54 -22.98 -5.41
C GLU A 121 15.08 -22.78 -3.99
N ILE A 122 14.62 -23.65 -3.10
CA ILE A 122 15.14 -23.89 -1.77
C ILE A 122 16.66 -24.05 -1.83
N ASN A 123 17.37 -23.22 -1.07
CA ASN A 123 18.81 -23.27 -0.82
C ASN A 123 19.32 -24.70 -0.52
N GLY A 124 20.46 -25.06 -1.12
CA GLY A 124 21.22 -26.26 -0.76
C GLY A 124 22.71 -26.00 -0.95
N SER A 125 23.37 -25.67 0.15
CA SER A 125 24.82 -25.59 0.29
C SER A 125 25.47 -26.95 -0.02
N GLU A 126 26.58 -26.95 -0.76
CA GLU A 126 27.75 -27.84 -0.61
C GLU A 126 28.97 -27.26 -1.34
#